data_AF-A0A268THN2-F1
#
_entry.id   AF-A0A268THN2-F1
#
_cell.length_a   1.000
_cell.length_b   1.000
_cell.length_c   1.000
_cell.angle_alpha   90.00
_cell.angle_beta   90.00
_cell.angle_gamma   90.00
#
_symmetry.space_group_name_H-M   'P 1'
#
loop_
_entity.id
_entity.type
_entity.pdbx_description
1 polymer ?
#
loop_
_entity_poly.entity_id
_entity_poly.type
_entity_poly.pdbx_seq_one_letter_code
_entity_poly.pdbx_strand_id
1 'polypeptide(L)'
;MYIFLAILIVVLIFDQFLKYEILRLAFHKYGTINIDSISYLFRSEIIDIALVFNKGVAFSFLAFLGDNLKYIQLFLILIIIIFFIQQRRFFEEYFIGFGFIFGGGISNIIDRFLYKGVVDYIYWHYQFNFAIFNLADMSINLGIIIMIITMLIKRKNAR
;
A
#
# COMPACT_ATOMS: atom_id res chain seq x y z
N MET A 1 14.12 -15.68 -5.71
CA MET A 1 14.05 -15.38 -4.27
C MET A 1 14.67 -14.03 -3.92
N TYR A 2 15.97 -13.80 -4.20
CA TYR A 2 16.65 -12.54 -3.83
C TYR A 2 16.01 -11.28 -4.46
N ILE A 3 15.63 -11.32 -5.73
CA ILE A 3 15.00 -10.18 -6.40
C ILE A 3 13.64 -9.84 -5.77
N PHE A 4 12.84 -10.85 -5.43
CA PHE A 4 11.58 -10.65 -4.71
C PHE A 4 11.80 -9.95 -3.37
N LEU A 5 12.75 -10.43 -2.56
CA LEU A 5 13.08 -9.83 -1.27
C LEU A 5 13.59 -8.40 -1.44
N ALA A 6 14.43 -8.15 -2.45
CA ALA A 6 14.94 -6.82 -2.74
C ALA A 6 13.81 -5.84 -3.10
N ILE A 7 12.89 -6.23 -3.99
CA ILE A 7 11.72 -5.40 -4.35
C ILE A 7 10.86 -5.13 -3.11
N LEU A 8 10.54 -6.18 -2.34
CA LEU A 8 9.74 -6.05 -1.12
C LEU A 8 10.37 -5.06 -0.15
N ILE A 9 11.66 -5.22 0.14
CA ILE A 9 12.39 -4.37 1.09
C ILE A 9 12.48 -2.93 0.58
N VAL A 10 12.76 -2.72 -0.72
CA VAL A 10 12.85 -1.38 -1.30
C VAL A 10 11.50 -0.67 -1.24
N VAL A 11 10.41 -1.34 -1.62
CA VAL A 11 9.05 -0.77 -1.54
C VAL A 11 8.71 -0.41 -0.10
N LEU A 12 8.96 -1.33 0.83
CA LEU A 12 8.67 -1.12 2.26
C LEU A 12 9.46 0.06 2.83
N ILE A 13 10.78 0.11 2.60
CA ILE A 13 11.64 1.19 3.11
C ILE A 13 11.20 2.53 2.51
N PHE A 14 10.95 2.57 1.21
CA PHE A 14 10.65 3.82 0.53
C PHE A 14 9.26 4.36 0.91
N ASP A 15 8.25 3.50 1.02
CA ASP A 15 6.92 3.91 1.50
C ASP A 15 6.94 4.36 2.96
N GLN A 16 7.59 3.61 3.87
CA GLN A 16 7.73 4.01 5.27
C GLN A 16 8.50 5.32 5.43
N PHE A 17 9.54 5.54 4.62
CA PHE A 17 10.28 6.80 4.59
C PHE A 17 9.37 7.97 4.17
N LEU A 18 8.61 7.83 3.08
CA LEU A 18 7.68 8.88 2.63
C LEU A 18 6.60 9.18 3.68
N LYS A 19 6.03 8.15 4.31
CA LYS A 19 5.04 8.33 5.38
C LYS A 19 5.63 9.07 6.59
N TYR A 20 6.85 8.73 6.99
CA TYR A 20 7.56 9.46 8.04
C TYR A 20 7.76 10.94 7.69
N GLU A 21 8.18 11.21 6.45
CA GLU A 21 8.38 12.58 5.96
C GLU A 21 7.07 13.40 5.96
N ILE A 22 5.96 12.78 5.54
CA ILE A 22 4.63 13.40 5.60
C ILE A 22 4.21 13.71 7.04
N LEU A 23 4.40 12.76 7.97
CA LEU A 23 4.09 12.97 9.38
C LEU A 23 4.95 14.11 9.98
N ARG A 24 6.24 14.15 9.62
CA ARG A 24 7.16 15.21 10.05
C ARG A 24 6.73 16.58 9.54
N LEU A 25 6.37 16.68 8.26
CA LEU A 25 5.87 17.92 7.65
C LEU A 25 4.55 18.37 8.28
N ALA A 26 3.63 17.44 8.55
CA ALA A 26 2.37 17.74 9.23
C ALA A 26 2.60 18.28 10.64
N PHE A 27 3.44 17.62 11.42
CA PHE A 27 3.79 18.07 12.77
C PHE A 27 4.45 19.45 12.74
N HIS A 28 5.38 19.68 11.82
CA HIS A 28 6.03 20.99 11.69
C HIS A 28 5.04 22.11 11.32
N LYS A 29 4.06 21.83 10.45
CA LYS A 29 3.07 22.80 9.99
C LYS A 29 1.99 23.11 11.02
N TYR A 30 1.52 22.11 11.76
CA TYR A 30 0.34 22.22 12.63
C TYR A 30 0.67 22.14 14.13
N GLY A 31 1.90 21.79 14.51
CA GLY A 31 2.33 21.59 15.90
C GLY A 31 1.76 20.33 16.57
N THR A 32 0.76 19.69 15.95
CA THR A 32 0.11 18.45 16.39
C THR A 32 -0.30 17.63 15.17
N ILE A 33 -0.54 16.33 15.36
CA ILE A 33 -1.09 15.45 14.31
C ILE A 33 -2.50 15.05 14.73
N ASN A 34 -3.49 15.46 13.94
CA ASN A 34 -4.87 15.03 14.12
C ASN A 34 -5.12 13.77 13.30
N ILE A 35 -5.47 12.67 13.97
CA ILE A 35 -5.67 11.36 13.33
C ILE A 35 -7.09 11.17 12.78
N ASP A 36 -8.02 12.06 13.11
CA ASP A 36 -9.45 11.95 12.78
C ASP A 36 -9.88 12.98 11.72
N SER A 37 -8.95 13.80 11.22
CA SER A 37 -9.22 14.82 10.20
C SER A 37 -8.14 14.87 9.11
N ILE A 38 -8.49 15.48 7.98
CA ILE A 38 -7.56 15.67 6.86
C ILE A 38 -6.69 16.91 7.13
N SER A 39 -5.37 16.74 7.04
CA SER A 39 -4.38 17.80 7.21
C SER A 39 -3.71 18.13 5.87
N TYR A 40 -4.07 19.26 5.25
CA TYR A 40 -3.56 19.68 3.94
C TYR A 40 -2.15 20.29 4.02
N LEU A 41 -1.13 19.55 3.59
CA LEU A 41 0.27 20.00 3.58
C LEU A 41 0.57 20.90 2.38
N PHE A 42 0.07 20.52 1.20
CA PHE A 42 0.20 21.27 -0.05
C PHE A 42 -1.12 21.20 -0.83
N ARG A 43 -1.47 22.29 -1.50
CA ARG A 43 -2.68 22.39 -2.33
C ARG A 43 -2.34 22.86 -3.74
N SER A 44 -2.96 22.25 -4.73
CA SER A 44 -2.90 22.69 -6.13
C SER A 44 -4.24 22.48 -6.84
N GLU A 45 -4.30 22.76 -8.14
CA GLU A 45 -5.50 22.53 -8.96
C GLU A 45 -5.69 21.05 -9.37
N ILE A 46 -4.67 20.21 -9.22
CA ILE A 46 -4.67 18.83 -9.76
C ILE A 46 -4.45 17.80 -8.66
N ILE A 47 -3.42 18.01 -7.83
CA ILE A 47 -3.00 17.08 -6.77
C ILE A 47 -2.68 17.86 -5.50
N ASP A 48 -3.28 17.42 -4.40
CA ASP A 48 -2.94 17.87 -3.07
C ASP A 48 -2.05 16.85 -2.36
N ILE A 49 -1.20 17.35 -1.46
CA ILE A 49 -0.58 16.51 -0.43
C ILE A 49 -1.39 16.72 0.84
N ALA A 50 -2.17 15.72 1.23
CA ALA A 50 -3.13 15.80 2.31
C ALA A 50 -3.04 14.55 3.19
N LEU A 51 -2.56 14.72 4.43
CA LEU A 51 -2.43 13.63 5.39
C LEU A 51 -3.80 13.22 5.91
N VAL A 52 -4.12 11.93 5.81
CA VAL A 52 -5.27 11.30 6.45
C VAL A 52 -4.88 9.92 7.00
N PHE A 53 -5.49 9.51 8.11
CA PHE A 53 -5.32 8.16 8.65
C PHE A 53 -6.51 7.28 8.28
N ASN A 54 -6.34 6.45 7.25
CA ASN A 54 -7.39 5.57 6.78
C ASN A 54 -7.58 4.38 7.74
N LYS A 55 -8.77 4.31 8.35
CA LYS A 55 -9.15 3.25 9.29
C LYS A 55 -9.68 1.99 8.60
N GLY A 56 -10.17 2.11 7.36
CA GLY A 56 -10.61 1.00 6.52
C GLY A 56 -9.53 0.50 5.57
N VAL A 57 -9.93 -0.22 4.52
CA VAL A 57 -9.12 -0.57 3.35
C VAL A 57 -9.39 0.45 2.22
N ALA A 58 -9.21 0.11 0.95
CA ALA A 58 -9.52 1.01 -0.17
C ALA A 58 -10.93 1.62 -0.03
N PHE A 59 -11.07 2.92 -0.28
CA PHE A 59 -12.31 3.69 -0.09
C PHE A 59 -12.92 3.59 1.32
N SER A 60 -12.06 3.40 2.34
CA SER A 60 -12.47 3.18 3.74
C SER A 60 -13.37 1.96 3.95
N PHE A 61 -13.38 1.01 3.01
CA PHE A 61 -14.16 -0.22 3.13
C PHE A 61 -13.75 -1.01 4.36
N LEU A 62 -14.70 -1.69 5.02
CA LEU A 62 -14.47 -2.44 6.27
C LEU A 62 -13.94 -1.62 7.47
N ALA A 63 -14.06 -0.29 7.47
CA ALA A 63 -13.68 0.53 8.63
C ALA A 63 -14.41 0.12 9.93
N PHE A 64 -15.62 -0.46 9.82
CA PHE A 64 -16.39 -0.99 10.95
C PHE A 64 -15.70 -2.13 11.72
N LEU A 65 -14.71 -2.80 11.12
CA LEU A 65 -13.91 -3.83 11.80
C LEU A 65 -12.91 -3.23 12.80
N GLY A 66 -12.66 -1.91 12.73
CA GLY A 66 -11.80 -1.19 13.64
C GLY A 66 -10.42 -1.85 13.82
N ASP A 67 -10.02 -2.03 15.06
CA ASP A 67 -8.72 -2.63 15.42
C ASP A 67 -8.55 -4.08 14.93
N ASN A 68 -9.63 -4.80 14.60
CA ASN A 68 -9.53 -6.18 14.12
C ASN A 68 -8.98 -6.28 12.69
N LEU A 69 -9.09 -5.21 11.91
CA LEU A 69 -8.70 -5.20 10.50
C LEU A 69 -7.21 -5.54 10.30
N LYS A 70 -6.33 -5.11 11.21
CA LYS A 70 -4.89 -5.43 11.15
C LYS A 70 -4.60 -6.92 11.31
N TYR A 71 -5.35 -7.62 12.17
CA TYR A 71 -5.20 -9.07 12.35
C TYR A 71 -5.72 -9.86 11.16
N ILE A 72 -6.83 -9.40 10.56
CA ILE A 72 -7.37 -10.02 9.34
C ILE A 72 -6.39 -9.86 8.17
N GLN A 73 -5.81 -8.67 7.99
CA GLN A 73 -4.82 -8.43 6.94
C GLN A 73 -3.54 -9.22 7.16
N LEU A 74 -3.05 -9.29 8.41
CA LEU A 74 -1.90 -10.12 8.75
C LEU A 74 -2.17 -11.60 8.45
N PHE A 75 -3.33 -12.10 8.84
CA PHE A 75 -3.76 -13.47 8.56
C PHE A 75 -3.87 -13.76 7.06
N LEU A 76 -4.41 -12.82 6.28
CA LEU A 76 -4.47 -12.92 4.82
C LEU A 76 -3.07 -13.02 4.20
N ILE A 77 -2.13 -12.18 4.62
CA ILE A 77 -0.73 -12.24 4.16
C ILE A 77 -0.12 -13.62 4.49
N LEU A 78 -0.35 -14.14 5.70
CA LEU A 78 0.17 -15.46 6.10
C LEU A 78 -0.39 -16.58 5.23
N ILE A 79 -1.70 -16.58 4.94
CA ILE A 79 -2.32 -17.57 4.04
C ILE A 79 -1.67 -17.51 2.65
N ILE A 80 -1.48 -16.31 2.10
CA ILE A 80 -0.90 -16.15 0.76
C ILE A 80 0.55 -16.66 0.75
N ILE A 81 1.34 -16.40 1.81
CA ILE A 81 2.70 -16.94 1.95
C ILE A 81 2.69 -18.47 1.98
N ILE A 82 1.81 -19.07 2.79
CA ILE A 82 1.69 -20.53 2.90
C ILE A 82 1.33 -21.13 1.53
N PHE A 83 0.36 -20.54 0.84
CA PHE A 83 -0.03 -20.96 -0.51
C PHE A 83 1.15 -20.90 -1.49
N PHE A 84 2.01 -19.88 -1.42
CA PHE A 84 3.19 -19.77 -2.30
C PHE A 84 4.31 -20.74 -1.96
N ILE A 85 4.51 -21.06 -0.68
CA ILE A 85 5.45 -22.12 -0.29
C ILE A 85 5.04 -23.45 -0.92
N GLN A 86 3.73 -23.72 -1.00
CA GLN A 86 3.18 -24.92 -1.63
C GLN A 86 3.22 -24.85 -3.17
N GLN A 87 3.03 -23.65 -3.75
CA GLN A 87 2.98 -23.43 -5.20
C GLN A 87 4.27 -22.78 -5.74
N ARG A 88 5.43 -23.42 -5.54
CA ARG A 88 6.74 -22.86 -5.88
C ARG A 88 6.86 -22.38 -7.33
N ARG A 89 6.36 -23.17 -8.29
CA ARG A 89 6.39 -22.79 -9.70
C ARG A 89 5.61 -21.49 -9.94
N PHE A 90 4.41 -21.38 -9.38
CA PHE A 90 3.63 -20.15 -9.48
C PHE A 90 4.39 -18.96 -8.86
N PHE A 91 5.01 -19.14 -7.70
CA PHE A 91 5.83 -18.09 -7.09
C PHE A 91 6.99 -17.64 -7.99
N GLU A 92 7.77 -18.57 -8.53
CA GLU A 92 8.89 -18.29 -9.43
C GLU A 92 8.47 -17.61 -10.73
N GLU A 93 7.23 -17.76 -11.14
CA GLU A 93 6.70 -17.13 -12.34
C GLU A 93 6.25 -15.68 -12.10
N TYR A 94 5.82 -15.34 -10.88
CA TYR A 94 5.19 -14.06 -10.55
C TYR A 94 5.91 -13.27 -9.44
N PHE A 95 7.13 -13.67 -9.07
CA PHE A 95 7.87 -13.12 -7.93
C PHE A 95 8.08 -11.59 -7.99
N ILE A 96 8.15 -10.99 -9.18
CA ILE A 96 8.27 -9.53 -9.32
C ILE A 96 7.00 -8.85 -8.81
N GLY A 97 5.84 -9.27 -9.32
CA GLY A 97 4.55 -8.73 -8.90
C GLY A 97 4.29 -8.97 -7.41
N PHE A 98 4.67 -10.15 -6.90
CA PHE A 98 4.61 -10.42 -5.46
C PHE A 98 5.50 -9.51 -4.64
N GLY A 99 6.70 -9.17 -5.10
CA GLY A 99 7.59 -8.26 -4.37
C GLY A 99 6.90 -6.92 -4.10
N PHE A 100 6.25 -6.36 -5.11
CA PHE A 100 5.50 -5.11 -5.00
C PHE A 100 4.26 -5.23 -4.10
N ILE A 101 3.45 -6.28 -4.28
CA ILE A 101 2.22 -6.50 -3.49
C ILE A 101 2.56 -6.71 -2.01
N PHE A 102 3.56 -7.53 -1.70
CA PHE A 102 3.97 -7.80 -0.31
C PHE A 102 4.66 -6.60 0.32
N GLY A 103 5.53 -5.89 -0.41
CA GLY A 103 6.17 -4.68 0.09
C GLY A 103 5.13 -3.63 0.51
N GLY A 104 4.17 -3.33 -0.37
CA GLY A 104 3.10 -2.38 -0.06
C GLY A 104 2.16 -2.87 1.04
N GLY A 105 1.72 -4.14 0.96
CA GLY A 105 0.80 -4.73 1.94
C GLY A 105 1.38 -4.75 3.36
N ILE A 106 2.64 -5.16 3.52
CA ILE A 106 3.33 -5.15 4.81
C ILE A 106 3.49 -3.72 5.33
N SER A 107 3.86 -2.76 4.47
CA SER A 107 3.99 -1.36 4.86
C SER A 107 2.68 -0.78 5.43
N ASN A 108 1.54 -1.02 4.75
CA ASN A 108 0.24 -0.58 5.25
C ASN A 108 -0.17 -1.29 6.56
N ILE A 109 0.23 -2.55 6.78
CA ILE A 109 -0.01 -3.24 8.05
C ILE A 109 0.81 -2.62 9.17
N ILE A 110 2.09 -2.30 8.93
CA ILE A 110 2.96 -1.64 9.91
C ILE A 110 2.29 -0.35 10.43
N ASP A 111 1.77 0.48 9.53
CA ASP A 111 1.05 1.70 9.91
C ASP A 111 -0.12 1.42 10.86
N ARG A 112 -0.90 0.37 10.62
CA ARG A 112 -2.04 0.05 11.51
C ARG A 112 -1.60 -0.31 12.92
N PHE A 113 -0.43 -0.91 13.09
CA PHE A 113 0.13 -1.19 14.40
C PHE A 113 0.70 0.06 15.07
N LEU A 114 1.30 0.97 14.30
CA LEU A 114 1.93 2.19 14.82
C LEU A 114 0.94 3.33 15.07
N TYR A 115 0.00 3.55 14.14
CA TYR A 115 -0.83 4.74 14.05
C TYR A 115 -2.34 4.47 14.12
N LYS A 116 -2.74 3.21 14.37
CA LYS A 116 -4.14 2.76 14.38
C LYS A 116 -4.89 3.05 13.07
N GLY A 117 -4.17 3.16 11.95
CA GLY A 117 -4.68 3.47 10.62
C GLY A 117 -3.54 3.54 9.62
N VAL A 118 -3.86 3.57 8.33
CA VAL A 118 -2.86 3.70 7.24
C VAL A 118 -2.60 5.17 6.97
N VAL A 119 -1.34 5.56 6.79
CA VAL A 119 -0.95 6.94 6.48
C VAL A 119 -1.09 7.19 4.98
N ASP A 120 -2.15 7.88 4.59
CA ASP A 120 -2.42 8.26 3.19
C ASP A 120 -2.14 9.75 2.98
N TYR A 121 -1.63 10.12 1.80
CA TYR A 121 -1.10 11.46 1.58
C TYR A 121 -1.21 12.04 0.16
N ILE A 122 -1.52 11.24 -0.85
CA ILE A 122 -1.68 11.70 -2.24
C ILE A 122 -3.16 11.85 -2.52
N TYR A 123 -3.62 13.07 -2.82
CA TYR A 123 -5.01 13.34 -3.15
C TYR A 123 -5.13 13.90 -4.57
N TRP A 124 -5.59 13.05 -5.50
CA TRP A 124 -5.94 13.46 -6.86
C TRP A 124 -7.36 13.99 -6.92
N HIS A 125 -7.55 15.18 -7.47
CA HIS A 125 -8.87 15.82 -7.60
C HIS A 125 -9.13 16.51 -8.95
N TYR A 126 -8.25 16.31 -9.94
CA TYR A 126 -8.49 16.81 -11.30
C TYR A 126 -9.55 15.98 -12.03
N GLN A 127 -10.59 16.64 -12.55
CA GLN A 127 -11.77 16.08 -13.24
C GLN A 127 -12.69 15.19 -12.38
N PHE A 128 -12.15 14.50 -11.38
CA PHE A 128 -12.89 13.73 -10.40
C PHE A 128 -12.09 13.63 -9.09
N ASN A 129 -12.80 13.45 -7.98
CA ASN A 129 -12.19 13.20 -6.68
C ASN A 129 -11.86 11.72 -6.55
N PHE A 130 -10.57 11.39 -6.46
CA PHE A 130 -10.16 10.04 -6.11
C PHE A 130 -9.99 9.89 -4.59
N ALA A 131 -9.92 8.64 -4.12
CA ALA A 131 -9.54 8.39 -2.73
C ALA A 131 -8.12 8.93 -2.47
N ILE A 132 -7.82 9.30 -1.23
CA ILE A 132 -6.45 9.62 -0.82
C ILE A 132 -5.71 8.29 -0.66
N PHE A 133 -4.51 8.18 -1.20
CA PHE A 133 -3.72 6.94 -1.21
C PHE A 133 -2.24 7.22 -0.90
N ASN A 134 -1.45 6.15 -0.83
CA ASN A 134 -0.01 6.21 -0.59
C ASN A 134 0.80 5.39 -1.62
N LEU A 135 2.13 5.38 -1.47
CA LEU A 135 3.01 4.64 -2.35
C LEU A 135 2.83 3.12 -2.23
N ALA A 136 2.52 2.59 -1.04
CA ALA A 136 2.18 1.19 -0.86
C ALA A 136 0.96 0.76 -1.70
N ASP A 137 -0.08 1.59 -1.80
CA ASP A 137 -1.25 1.31 -2.65
C ASP A 137 -0.89 1.33 -4.13
N MET A 138 -0.07 2.30 -4.56
CA MET A 138 0.46 2.33 -5.93
C MET A 138 1.29 1.08 -6.25
N SER A 139 2.11 0.63 -5.29
CA SER A 139 2.95 -0.56 -5.43
C SER A 139 2.11 -1.82 -5.56
N ILE A 140 1.05 -1.98 -4.74
CA ILE A 140 0.13 -3.11 -4.85
C ILE A 140 -0.53 -3.15 -6.24
N ASN A 141 -1.05 -2.01 -6.72
CA ASN A 141 -1.65 -1.92 -8.05
C ASN A 141 -0.64 -2.25 -9.17
N LEU A 142 0.58 -1.73 -9.07
CA LEU A 142 1.65 -2.03 -10.03
C LEU A 142 1.99 -3.53 -10.03
N GLY A 143 2.08 -4.16 -8.85
CA GLY A 143 2.32 -5.60 -8.74
C GLY A 143 1.22 -6.43 -9.38
N ILE A 144 -0.04 -6.05 -9.22
CA ILE A 144 -1.19 -6.68 -9.88
C ILE A 144 -1.09 -6.56 -11.41
N ILE A 145 -0.77 -5.36 -11.92
CA ILE A 145 -0.59 -5.11 -13.36
C ILE A 145 0.53 -5.99 -13.93
N ILE A 146 1.68 -6.06 -13.24
CA ILE A 146 2.82 -6.91 -13.64
C ILE A 146 2.39 -8.37 -13.72
N MET A 147 1.61 -8.87 -12.76
CA MET A 147 1.12 -10.25 -12.77
C MET A 147 0.19 -10.52 -13.95
N ILE A 148 -0.76 -9.61 -14.21
CA ILE A 148 -1.70 -9.72 -15.34
C ILE A 148 -0.94 -9.75 -16.67
N ILE A 149 0.00 -8.83 -16.88
CA ILE A 149 0.83 -8.78 -18.09
C ILE A 149 1.63 -10.08 -18.25
N THR A 150 2.26 -10.57 -17.17
CA THR A 150 3.00 -11.84 -17.17
C THR A 150 2.10 -13.00 -17.58
N MET A 151 0.87 -13.06 -17.07
CA MET A 151 -0.10 -14.09 -17.42
C MET A 151 -0.51 -14.02 -18.91
N LEU A 152 -0.76 -12.82 -19.44
CA LEU A 152 -1.14 -12.61 -20.84
C LEU A 152 -0.02 -13.01 -21.80
N ILE A 153 1.23 -12.66 -21.51
CA ILE A 153 2.39 -13.03 -22.33
C ILE A 153 2.55 -14.55 -22.36
N LYS A 154 2.45 -15.21 -21.21
CA LYS A 154 2.56 -16.68 -21.14
C LYS A 154 1.44 -17.40 -21.88
N ARG A 155 0.21 -16.92 -21.77
CA ARG A 155 -0.93 -17.47 -22.52
C ARG A 155 -0.72 -17.39 -24.03
N LYS A 156 -0.08 -16.31 -24.52
CA LYS A 156 0.28 -16.16 -25.94
C LYS A 156 1.34 -17.16 -26.36
N ASN A 157 2.38 -17.38 -25.54
CA ASN A 157 3.47 -18.31 -25.87
C ASN A 157 3.09 -19.80 -25.75
N ALA A 158 1.98 -20.10 -25.07
CA ALA A 158 1.43 -21.45 -24.96
C ALA A 158 0.47 -21.81 -26.10
N ARG A 159 0.17 -20.87 -27.00
CA ARG A 159 -0.61 -21.06 -28.23
C ARG A 159 0.33 -21.07 -29.43
#